data_AF-A0A962V561-F1
#
_entry.id   AF-A0A962V561-F1
#
_cell.length_a   1.000
_cell.length_b   1.000
_cell.length_c   1.000
_cell.angle_alpha   90.00
_cell.angle_beta   90.00
_cell.angle_gamma   90.00
#
_symmetry.space_group_name_H-M   'P 1'
#
loop_
_entity.id
_entity.type
_entity.pdbx_description
1 polymer ?
#
loop_
_entity_poly.entity_id
_entity_poly.type
_entity_poly.pdbx_seq_one_letter_code
_entity_poly.pdbx_strand_id
1 'polypeptide(L)'
;PGSRGTVAIGFATPHSAYNLKVIRDQPTAQYKWGEYAGTDAVLQKYGQVHDINRTGSMLDNIIYYRIRLQTDWFAPDLLEELLSAAGATVSERGPYLFFKHLIVQRRLTPLPVFLQTA
;
A
#
# COMPACT_ATOMS: atom_id res chain seq x y z
N PRO A 1 -9.95 6.81 -2.87
CA PRO A 1 -10.21 8.27 -2.77
C PRO A 1 -9.01 8.96 -2.13
N GLY A 2 -8.73 10.21 -2.51
CA GLY A 2 -7.52 10.94 -2.09
C GLY A 2 -6.40 10.91 -3.14
N SER A 3 -5.30 11.60 -2.85
CA SER A 3 -4.13 11.70 -3.73
C SER A 3 -3.37 10.39 -3.83
N ARG A 4 -2.77 10.14 -5.01
CA ARG A 4 -1.88 8.99 -5.24
C ARG A 4 -0.67 9.06 -4.29
N GLY A 5 -0.42 7.98 -3.55
CA GLY A 5 0.72 7.91 -2.64
C GLY A 5 2.05 7.84 -3.40
N THR A 6 3.09 8.48 -2.90
CA THR A 6 4.40 8.56 -3.58
C THR A 6 5.28 7.33 -3.32
N VAL A 7 5.13 6.69 -2.15
CA VAL A 7 5.93 5.52 -1.72
C VAL A 7 5.13 4.22 -1.78
N ALA A 8 3.82 4.25 -1.52
CA ALA A 8 2.99 3.05 -1.49
C ALA A 8 1.76 3.16 -2.42
N ILE A 9 1.46 2.07 -3.13
CA ILE A 9 0.26 1.92 -3.95
C ILE A 9 -0.85 1.46 -3.00
N GLY A 10 -1.80 2.36 -2.72
CA GLY A 10 -2.93 2.07 -1.85
C GLY A 10 -4.17 1.73 -2.65
N PHE A 11 -4.78 0.58 -2.40
CA PHE A 11 -5.98 0.12 -3.07
C PHE A 11 -6.96 -0.55 -2.10
N ALA A 12 -8.21 -0.68 -2.49
CA ALA A 12 -9.25 -1.35 -1.71
C ALA A 12 -10.40 -1.74 -2.63
N THR A 13 -11.15 -2.78 -2.29
CA THR A 13 -12.45 -2.99 -2.92
C THR A 13 -13.44 -1.90 -2.46
N PRO A 14 -14.45 -1.56 -3.27
CA PRO A 14 -15.34 -0.41 -2.98
C PRO A 14 -15.93 -0.42 -1.56
N HIS A 15 -16.34 -1.58 -1.06
CA HIS A 15 -17.00 -1.76 0.24
C HIS A 15 -16.08 -2.31 1.34
N SER A 16 -14.77 -2.39 1.11
CA SER A 16 -13.83 -2.86 2.14
C SER A 16 -13.68 -1.84 3.26
N ALA A 17 -13.72 -2.34 4.50
CA ALA A 17 -13.32 -1.61 5.71
C ALA A 17 -11.79 -1.43 5.83
N TYR A 18 -11.02 -2.03 4.91
CA TYR A 18 -9.56 -2.03 4.92
C TYR A 18 -8.98 -1.46 3.62
N ASN A 19 -7.86 -0.77 3.76
CA ASN A 19 -6.98 -0.35 2.67
C ASN A 19 -5.76 -1.27 2.63
N LEU A 20 -5.47 -1.78 1.44
CA LEU A 20 -4.32 -2.61 1.13
C LEU A 20 -3.24 -1.73 0.52
N LYS A 21 -1.98 -2.02 0.85
CA LYS A 21 -0.84 -1.26 0.39
C LYS A 21 0.31 -2.16 -0.02
N VAL A 22 0.92 -1.80 -1.14
CA VAL A 22 2.19 -2.35 -1.62
C VAL A 22 3.19 -1.20 -1.72
N ILE A 23 4.44 -1.45 -1.33
CA ILE A 23 5.52 -0.46 -1.40
C ILE A 23 6.06 -0.47 -2.84
N ARG A 24 6.26 0.71 -3.43
CA ARG A 24 6.88 0.83 -4.75
C ARG A 24 8.37 0.50 -4.69
N ASP A 25 8.88 -0.06 -5.77
CA ASP A 25 10.30 -0.34 -5.94
C ASP A 25 11.11 0.95 -5.98
N GLN A 26 10.53 2.00 -6.59
CA GLN A 26 11.03 3.37 -6.57
C GLN A 26 9.86 4.34 -6.32
N PRO A 27 10.07 5.43 -5.57
CA PRO A 27 9.01 6.38 -5.31
C PRO A 27 8.70 7.19 -6.58
N THR A 28 7.51 7.77 -6.64
CA THR A 28 7.11 8.63 -7.75
C THR A 28 7.96 9.91 -7.80
N ALA A 29 8.00 10.60 -8.96
CA ALA A 29 8.69 11.88 -9.12
C ALA A 29 8.26 12.98 -8.11
N GLN A 30 7.08 12.86 -7.50
CA GLN A 30 6.58 13.79 -6.49
C GLN A 30 7.06 13.48 -5.06
N TYR A 31 7.98 12.53 -4.87
CA TYR A 31 8.60 12.26 -3.57
C TYR A 31 9.46 13.44 -3.13
N LYS A 32 9.14 13.99 -1.95
CA LYS A 32 9.70 15.27 -1.48
C LYS A 32 10.82 15.11 -0.45
N TRP A 33 11.02 13.89 0.03
CA TRP A 33 12.09 13.57 0.97
C TRP A 33 13.33 13.21 0.17
N GLY A 34 14.52 13.28 0.78
CA GLY A 34 15.80 13.09 0.10
C GLY A 34 15.98 11.70 -0.52
N GLU A 35 17.02 10.98 -0.12
CA GLU A 35 17.25 9.67 -0.70
C GLU A 35 16.17 8.65 -0.28
N TYR A 36 15.78 7.81 -1.24
CA TYR A 36 14.89 6.68 -0.98
C TYR A 36 15.72 5.50 -0.48
N ALA A 37 15.58 5.17 0.80
CA ALA A 37 16.32 4.09 1.45
C ALA A 37 15.87 2.67 1.04
N GLY A 38 14.95 2.54 0.08
CA GLY A 38 14.47 1.26 -0.43
C GLY A 38 13.24 0.71 0.29
N THR A 39 12.69 -0.35 -0.30
CA THR A 39 11.46 -1.03 0.15
C THR A 39 11.57 -1.60 1.56
N ASP A 40 12.70 -2.21 1.92
CA ASP A 40 12.92 -2.80 3.24
C ASP A 40 12.90 -1.76 4.37
N ALA A 41 13.47 -0.57 4.13
CA ALA A 41 13.43 0.53 5.10
C ALA A 41 11.99 1.05 5.32
N VAL A 42 11.17 1.07 4.27
CA VAL A 42 9.75 1.42 4.40
C VAL A 42 8.99 0.35 5.16
N LEU A 43 9.24 -0.93 4.86
CA LEU A 43 8.62 -2.06 5.57
C LEU A 43 8.98 -2.06 7.06
N GLN A 44 10.24 -1.77 7.39
CA GLN A 44 10.70 -1.64 8.78
C GLN A 44 9.93 -0.56 9.54
N LYS A 45 9.64 0.59 8.90
CA LYS A 45 8.81 1.65 9.53
C LYS A 45 7.39 1.17 9.83
N TYR A 46 6.77 0.38 8.95
CA TYR A 46 5.46 -0.21 9.23
C TYR A 46 5.52 -1.19 10.42
N GLY A 47 6.58 -2.01 10.50
CA GLY A 47 6.83 -2.88 11.66
C GLY A 47 6.99 -2.08 12.96
N GLN A 48 7.79 -1.01 12.95
CA GLN A 48 7.92 -0.14 14.12
C GLN A 48 6.58 0.45 14.57
N VAL A 49 5.74 0.94 13.65
CA VAL A 49 4.40 1.46 13.99
C VAL A 49 3.50 0.38 14.60
N HIS A 50 3.65 -0.87 14.17
CA HIS A 50 2.93 -2.00 14.74
C HIS A 50 3.37 -2.30 16.18
N ASP A 51 4.68 -2.22 16.45
CA ASP A 51 5.26 -2.60 17.74
C ASP A 51 5.14 -1.51 18.83
N ILE A 52 5.15 -0.24 18.44
CA ILE A 52 5.13 0.88 19.40
C ILE A 52 3.72 1.19 19.93
N ASN A 53 3.67 1.88 21.08
CA ASN A 53 2.45 2.56 21.51
C ASN A 53 2.12 3.70 20.54
N ARG A 54 0.99 3.56 19.84
CA ARG A 54 0.53 4.49 18.81
C ARG A 54 -0.14 5.76 19.34
N THR A 55 -0.41 5.83 20.65
CA THR A 55 -1.05 6.97 21.35
C THR A 55 -2.34 7.49 20.71
N GLY A 56 -3.03 6.66 19.91
CA GLY A 56 -4.20 7.06 19.12
C GLY A 56 -3.90 7.89 17.86
N SER A 57 -2.64 8.27 17.62
CA SER A 57 -2.25 9.15 16.51
C SER A 57 -1.86 8.39 15.23
N MET A 58 -1.55 7.10 15.35
CA MET A 58 -1.16 6.25 14.22
C MET A 58 -2.11 5.06 14.06
N LEU A 59 -2.46 4.77 12.82
CA LEU A 59 -3.20 3.56 12.49
C LEU A 59 -2.31 2.34 12.61
N ASP A 60 -2.80 1.32 13.31
CA ASP A 60 -2.20 0.00 13.27
C ASP A 60 -2.23 -0.59 11.85
N ASN A 61 -1.38 -1.58 11.63
CA ASN A 61 -1.29 -2.30 10.38
C ASN A 61 -1.04 -3.80 10.62
N ILE A 62 -1.53 -4.62 9.70
CA ILE A 62 -1.18 -6.04 9.62
C ILE A 62 -0.35 -6.23 8.35
N ILE A 63 0.79 -6.88 8.48
CA ILE A 63 1.66 -7.20 7.34
C ILE A 63 1.52 -8.69 7.04
N TYR A 64 0.90 -9.00 5.90
CA TYR A 64 0.85 -10.36 5.37
C TYR A 64 2.09 -10.63 4.50
N TYR A 65 2.57 -11.86 4.52
CA TYR A 65 3.73 -12.29 3.73
C TYR A 65 3.37 -13.45 2.81
N ARG A 66 3.92 -13.44 1.59
CA ARG A 66 3.81 -14.52 0.60
C ARG A 66 2.37 -14.94 0.31
N ILE A 67 1.50 -13.97 0.09
CA ILE A 67 0.09 -14.22 -0.23
C ILE A 67 -0.14 -14.27 -1.74
N ARG A 68 -1.24 -14.93 -2.12
CA ARG A 68 -1.72 -14.99 -3.50
C ARG A 68 -3.18 -14.54 -3.53
N LEU A 69 -3.50 -13.65 -4.45
CA LEU A 69 -4.86 -13.20 -4.73
C LEU A 69 -5.16 -13.49 -6.21
N GLN A 70 -6.41 -13.71 -6.58
CA GLN A 70 -6.75 -13.96 -7.99
C GLN A 70 -6.49 -12.70 -8.80
N THR A 71 -5.85 -12.83 -9.96
CA THR A 71 -5.54 -11.70 -10.84
C THR A 71 -6.82 -11.01 -11.34
N ASP A 72 -7.90 -11.76 -11.54
CA ASP A 72 -9.20 -11.25 -12.00
C ASP A 72 -9.95 -10.39 -10.97
N TRP A 73 -9.44 -10.28 -9.73
CA TRP A 73 -9.97 -9.37 -8.71
C TRP A 73 -9.51 -7.92 -8.89
N PHE A 74 -8.52 -7.69 -9.76
CA PHE A 74 -7.89 -6.38 -9.92
C PHE A 74 -8.38 -5.68 -11.18
N ALA A 75 -8.65 -4.37 -11.06
CA ALA A 75 -8.90 -3.54 -12.23
C ALA A 75 -7.63 -3.48 -13.11
N PRO A 76 -7.75 -3.47 -14.46
CA PRO A 76 -6.60 -3.49 -15.36
C PRO A 76 -5.53 -2.43 -15.05
N ASP A 77 -5.94 -1.17 -14.85
CA ASP A 77 -5.03 -0.07 -14.53
C ASP A 77 -4.27 -0.27 -13.20
N LEU A 78 -4.91 -0.92 -12.22
CA LEU A 78 -4.27 -1.23 -10.94
C LEU A 78 -3.28 -2.38 -11.10
N LEU A 79 -3.61 -3.39 -11.89
CA LEU A 79 -2.72 -4.50 -12.19
C LEU A 79 -1.44 -4.01 -12.88
N GLU A 80 -1.59 -3.16 -13.91
CA GLU A 80 -0.46 -2.54 -14.61
C GLU A 80 0.43 -1.75 -13.65
N GLU A 81 -0.14 -0.92 -12.78
CA GLU A 81 0.64 -0.17 -11.79
C GLU A 81 1.37 -1.08 -10.80
N LEU A 82 0.71 -2.13 -10.30
CA LEU A 82 1.31 -3.06 -9.34
C LEU A 82 2.52 -3.78 -9.95
N LEU A 83 2.41 -4.23 -11.20
CA LEU A 83 3.48 -4.96 -11.89
C LEU A 83 4.62 -4.05 -12.34
N SER A 84 4.32 -2.82 -12.76
CA SER A 84 5.33 -1.87 -13.24
C SER A 84 6.07 -1.16 -12.11
N ALA A 85 5.36 -0.71 -11.06
CA ALA A 85 5.92 0.11 -10.01
C ALA A 85 6.31 -0.66 -8.74
N ALA A 86 5.90 -1.94 -8.62
CA ALA A 86 6.23 -2.79 -7.48
C ALA A 86 6.61 -4.23 -7.90
N GLY A 87 7.15 -4.40 -9.12
CA GLY A 87 7.49 -5.69 -9.72
C GLY A 87 8.51 -6.53 -8.93
N ALA A 88 9.35 -5.91 -8.09
CA ALA A 88 10.26 -6.64 -7.21
C ALA A 88 9.54 -7.36 -6.05
N THR A 89 8.30 -6.94 -5.74
CA THR A 89 7.51 -7.48 -4.61
C THR A 89 6.15 -8.03 -5.04
N VAL A 90 5.71 -7.74 -6.26
CA VAL A 90 4.47 -8.22 -6.86
C VAL A 90 4.77 -8.88 -8.20
N SER A 91 4.23 -10.08 -8.43
CA SER A 91 4.46 -10.82 -9.67
C SER A 91 3.24 -11.65 -10.04
N GLU A 92 2.93 -11.77 -11.33
CA GLU A 92 1.95 -12.74 -11.80
C GLU A 92 2.51 -14.16 -11.79
N ARG A 93 1.70 -15.10 -11.31
CA ARG A 93 2.02 -16.54 -11.23
C ARG A 93 0.79 -17.36 -11.61
N GLY A 94 0.61 -17.57 -12.92
CA GLY A 94 -0.59 -18.21 -13.45
C GLY A 94 -1.83 -17.34 -13.20
N PRO A 95 -2.91 -17.85 -12.60
CA PRO A 95 -4.13 -17.07 -12.35
C PRO A 95 -4.02 -16.17 -11.10
N TYR A 96 -2.86 -16.14 -10.45
CA TYR A 96 -2.66 -15.42 -9.19
C TYR A 96 -1.68 -14.26 -9.33
N LEU A 97 -1.98 -13.19 -8.62
CA LEU A 97 -1.02 -12.16 -8.29
C LEU A 97 -0.37 -12.51 -6.94
N PHE A 98 0.94 -12.73 -6.95
CA PHE A 98 1.74 -13.03 -5.77
C PHE A 98 2.30 -11.75 -5.17
N PHE A 99 2.16 -11.60 -3.86
CA PHE A 99 2.69 -10.48 -3.09
C PHE A 99 3.71 -11.00 -2.07
N LYS A 100 4.94 -10.50 -2.13
CA LYS A 100 5.99 -10.78 -1.13
C LYS A 100 5.56 -10.27 0.25
N HIS A 101 5.03 -9.06 0.29
CA HIS A 101 4.40 -8.45 1.46
C HIS A 101 3.16 -7.64 1.04
N LEU A 102 2.13 -7.65 1.88
CA LEU A 102 0.94 -6.82 1.73
C LEU A 102 0.60 -6.17 3.08
N ILE A 103 0.59 -4.84 3.09
CA ILE A 103 0.24 -4.07 4.29
C ILE A 103 -1.26 -3.80 4.27
N VAL A 104 -1.94 -4.08 5.38
CA VAL A 104 -3.38 -3.90 5.52
C VAL A 104 -3.66 -2.96 6.69
N GLN A 105 -4.43 -1.91 6.45
CA GLN A 105 -4.81 -0.92 7.47
C GLN A 105 -6.31 -0.67 7.44
N ARG A 106 -6.89 -0.24 8.56
CA ARG A 106 -8.28 0.21 8.59
C ARG A 106 -8.44 1.41 7.65
N ARG A 107 -9.50 1.39 6.83
CA ARG A 107 -9.81 2.46 5.89
C ARG A 107 -10.41 3.64 6.65
N LEU A 108 -9.80 4.81 6.47
CA LEU A 108 -10.32 6.10 6.93
C LEU A 108 -10.58 7.01 5.73
N THR A 109 -11.45 8.00 5.90
CA THR A 109 -11.56 9.11 4.95
C THR A 109 -10.32 10.00 5.07
N PRO A 110 -9.56 10.20 3.99
CA PRO A 110 -8.41 11.11 4.02
C PRO A 110 -8.85 12.51 4.42
N LEU A 111 -8.09 13.17 5.31
CA LEU A 111 -8.44 14.50 5.82
C LEU A 111 -8.75 15.53 4.72
N PRO A 112 -7.97 15.67 3.63
CA PRO A 112 -8.31 16.60 2.56
C PRO A 112 -9.66 16.32 1.87
N VAL A 113 -10.09 15.06 1.84
CA VAL A 113 -11.39 14.67 1.29
C VAL A 113 -12.49 14.98 2.28
N PHE A 114 -12.28 14.69 3.57
CA PHE A 114 -13.23 15.01 4.63
C PHE A 114 -13.54 16.51 4.68
N LEU A 115 -12.52 17.36 4.57
CA LEU A 115 -12.65 18.82 4.62
C LEU A 115 -13.40 19.42 3.41
N GLN A 116 -13.64 18.68 2.32
CA GLN A 116 -14.44 19.17 1.19
C GLN A 116 -15.94 19.21 1.47
N THR A 117 -16.41 18.41 2.43
CA THR A 117 -17.83 18.25 2.76
C THR A 117 -18.14 18.56 4.23
N ALA A 118 -17.15 19.02 5.00
CA ALA A 118 -17.26 19.30 6.43
C ALA A 118 -17.82 20.71 6.69
#